data_AF-O29227-F1
#
_entry.id   AF-O29227-F1
#
_cell.length_a   1.000
_cell.length_b   1.000
_cell.length_c   1.000
_cell.angle_alpha   90.00
_cell.angle_beta   90.00
_cell.angle_gamma   90.00
#
_symmetry.space_group_name_H-M   'P 1'
#
loop_
_entity.id
_entity.type
_entity.pdbx_description
1 polymer ?
#
loop_
_entity_poly.entity_id
_entity_poly.type
_entity_poly.pdbx_seq_one_letter_code
_entity_poly.pdbx_strand_id
1 'polypeptide(L)'
;MRLPAKLKKNAFGWEIAPLKLLKIITLLKIRFICALSIILQMFRDYGLFKALAEMSPHPIILLDGTVIRYANPKALQLIGENCLQRDILDFLDENSGRCLRQALRKDRGTFEVRFRGKAGALKADLFKLDSKAVLTLRFDVESVYRKIFETAPSPIAVVDLNGVVRDANFSMKGFAGFNIIGKKLSELFSQERAERIMSYVNLALMENTVVEFDEELGDRRLVSYCIPAELEGERLCFIISHDVTEFYRLNRLLERIVEASEAMIKLRSKSKLIESVESILSDYSARVLDRPEGVAFKIEFDSISYGYLCVKNADYAERRLLKTLAKNLAFALKAVEDELRREEFLKRLVENTKVIAYLVDRIRNPLTAIRAFAEVMISDDKVRERITQQVDRIVGIIKNLDSSWAKSEEIVGKVDVADLLYSDSGFQN
;
A
#
# COMPACT_ATOMS: atom_id res chain seq x y z
N MET A 1 -2.33 -32.52 -15.87
CA MET A 1 -3.24 -32.22 -14.75
C MET A 1 -4.00 -30.95 -15.07
N ARG A 2 -5.32 -31.04 -15.32
CA ARG A 2 -6.20 -29.91 -15.62
C ARG A 2 -6.85 -29.41 -14.32
N LEU A 3 -6.72 -28.13 -14.01
CA LEU A 3 -7.50 -27.44 -12.97
C LEU A 3 -8.80 -26.88 -13.58
N PRO A 4 -9.97 -27.06 -12.95
CA PRO A 4 -11.21 -26.48 -13.46
C PRO A 4 -11.44 -25.06 -12.89
N ALA A 5 -11.89 -24.19 -13.78
CA ALA A 5 -12.48 -22.90 -13.48
C ALA A 5 -13.83 -23.05 -12.76
N LYS A 6 -14.05 -22.27 -11.69
CA LYS A 6 -15.34 -21.66 -11.30
C LYS A 6 -15.15 -20.82 -10.03
N LEU A 7 -15.01 -19.51 -10.19
CA LEU A 7 -15.31 -18.53 -9.14
C LEU A 7 -16.66 -17.89 -9.48
N LYS A 8 -17.67 -18.14 -8.64
CA LYS A 8 -18.98 -17.50 -8.68
C LYS A 8 -18.88 -16.09 -8.06
N LYS A 9 -19.55 -15.13 -8.71
CA LYS A 9 -19.77 -13.76 -8.25
C LYS A 9 -20.56 -13.73 -6.93
N ASN A 10 -20.15 -12.86 -6.00
CA ASN A 10 -21.00 -12.36 -4.91
C ASN A 10 -21.18 -10.84 -5.01
N ALA A 11 -22.36 -10.42 -4.59
CA ALA A 11 -22.95 -9.11 -4.79
C ALA A 11 -22.61 -8.14 -3.64
N PHE A 12 -21.54 -7.37 -3.77
CA PHE A 12 -21.37 -6.05 -3.14
C PHE A 12 -20.32 -5.29 -3.97
N GLY A 13 -20.80 -4.61 -5.01
CA GLY A 13 -19.98 -3.94 -6.00
C GLY A 13 -19.27 -2.72 -5.45
N TRP A 14 -18.02 -2.89 -5.01
CA TRP A 14 -16.96 -1.89 -5.07
C TRP A 14 -15.68 -2.61 -5.51
N GLU A 15 -15.41 -2.64 -6.82
CA GLU A 15 -14.07 -2.92 -7.33
C GLU A 15 -13.17 -1.75 -6.90
N ILE A 16 -12.32 -1.95 -5.89
CA ILE A 16 -11.18 -1.07 -5.68
C ILE A 16 -10.23 -1.32 -6.85
N ALA A 17 -10.34 -0.47 -7.86
CA ALA A 17 -9.58 -0.56 -9.09
C ALA A 17 -8.07 -0.73 -8.80
N PRO A 18 -7.39 -1.72 -9.42
CA PRO A 18 -5.93 -1.91 -9.36
C PRO A 18 -5.15 -0.66 -9.78
N LEU A 19 -5.81 0.29 -10.46
CA LEU A 19 -5.28 1.55 -10.95
C LEU A 19 -4.74 2.51 -9.89
N LYS A 20 -5.15 2.43 -8.61
CA LYS A 20 -4.60 3.33 -7.57
C LYS A 20 -3.26 2.86 -6.99
N LEU A 21 -3.06 1.54 -6.82
CA LEU A 21 -1.75 0.97 -6.48
C LEU A 21 -0.80 1.05 -7.67
N LEU A 22 -1.30 0.82 -8.90
CA LEU A 22 -0.54 1.06 -10.12
C LEU A 22 -0.15 2.54 -10.26
N LYS A 23 -0.98 3.50 -9.81
CA LYS A 23 -0.63 4.93 -9.80
C LYS A 23 0.47 5.28 -8.79
N ILE A 24 0.56 4.60 -7.66
CA ILE A 24 1.63 4.81 -6.66
C ILE A 24 2.95 4.18 -7.13
N ILE A 25 2.90 2.98 -7.73
CA ILE A 25 4.04 2.36 -8.40
C ILE A 25 4.47 3.19 -9.63
N THR A 26 3.52 3.78 -10.36
CA THR A 26 3.79 4.71 -11.47
C THR A 26 4.35 6.05 -10.97
N LEU A 27 3.93 6.56 -9.81
CA LEU A 27 4.47 7.78 -9.16
C LEU A 27 5.90 7.58 -8.64
N LEU A 28 6.25 6.38 -8.17
CA LEU A 28 7.62 6.01 -7.80
C LEU A 28 8.50 5.78 -9.04
N LYS A 29 7.96 5.20 -10.12
CA LYS A 29 8.60 5.19 -11.46
C LYS A 29 8.80 6.60 -12.03
N ILE A 30 7.95 7.57 -11.69
CA ILE A 30 8.10 8.99 -12.08
C ILE A 30 9.28 9.65 -11.33
N ARG A 31 9.62 9.23 -10.11
CA ARG A 31 10.83 9.72 -9.41
C ARG A 31 12.12 9.14 -9.96
N PHE A 32 12.09 7.90 -10.45
CA PHE A 32 13.19 7.28 -11.23
C PHE A 32 13.53 8.11 -12.49
N ILE A 33 12.50 8.68 -13.13
CA ILE A 33 12.59 9.54 -14.31
C ILE A 33 13.14 10.94 -13.98
N CYS A 34 12.82 11.49 -12.79
CA CYS A 34 13.38 12.78 -12.36
C CYS A 34 14.87 12.70 -11.98
N ALA A 35 15.35 11.56 -11.45
CA ALA A 35 16.78 11.33 -11.22
C ALA A 35 17.54 11.17 -12.56
N LEU A 36 16.92 10.52 -13.55
CA LEU A 36 17.41 10.51 -14.93
C LEU A 36 17.43 11.91 -15.57
N SER A 37 16.50 12.80 -15.18
CA SER A 37 16.41 14.18 -15.72
C SER A 37 17.62 15.07 -15.41
N ILE A 38 18.46 14.70 -14.42
CA ILE A 38 19.71 15.38 -14.07
C ILE A 38 20.90 14.73 -14.81
N ILE A 39 20.85 13.41 -15.01
CA ILE A 39 21.81 12.63 -15.82
C ILE A 39 21.87 13.15 -17.28
N LEU A 40 20.81 13.83 -17.73
CA LEU A 40 20.61 14.24 -19.12
C LEU A 40 21.04 15.67 -19.47
N GLN A 41 21.83 16.34 -18.62
CA GLN A 41 22.32 17.68 -18.97
C GLN A 41 23.67 17.72 -19.69
N MET A 42 24.46 16.65 -19.78
CA MET A 42 25.90 16.84 -19.97
C MET A 42 26.57 15.63 -20.64
N PHE A 43 26.84 15.72 -21.95
CA PHE A 43 27.43 14.65 -22.77
C PHE A 43 28.97 14.66 -22.79
N ARG A 44 29.52 13.43 -22.83
CA ARG A 44 30.93 12.97 -22.95
C ARG A 44 31.60 12.82 -21.58
N ASP A 45 31.92 11.63 -21.07
CA ASP A 45 32.55 10.45 -21.68
C ASP A 45 31.68 9.50 -22.52
N TYR A 46 32.20 9.14 -23.71
CA TYR A 46 31.49 8.34 -24.71
C TYR A 46 31.47 6.83 -24.36
N GLY A 47 32.42 6.33 -23.57
CA GLY A 47 32.50 4.91 -23.19
C GLY A 47 31.53 4.51 -22.08
N LEU A 48 31.53 5.26 -20.97
CA LEU A 48 30.72 4.97 -19.79
C LEU A 48 29.22 5.23 -20.04
N PHE A 49 28.88 6.31 -20.75
CA PHE A 49 27.49 6.57 -21.16
C PHE A 49 26.99 5.48 -22.10
N LYS A 50 27.81 5.08 -23.08
CA LYS A 50 27.43 4.02 -24.02
C LYS A 50 27.18 2.71 -23.27
N ALA A 51 28.06 2.32 -22.34
CA ALA A 51 27.84 1.13 -21.50
C ALA A 51 26.54 1.22 -20.68
N LEU A 52 26.31 2.31 -19.95
CA LEU A 52 25.10 2.49 -19.12
C LEU A 52 23.81 2.59 -19.95
N ALA A 53 23.83 3.28 -21.09
CA ALA A 53 22.68 3.44 -21.97
C ALA A 53 22.38 2.15 -22.77
N GLU A 54 23.41 1.42 -23.19
CA GLU A 54 23.27 0.12 -23.88
C GLU A 54 22.78 -0.99 -22.96
N MET A 55 23.16 -0.96 -21.68
CA MET A 55 22.67 -1.89 -20.66
C MET A 55 21.30 -1.51 -20.07
N SER A 56 20.76 -0.33 -20.41
CA SER A 56 19.46 0.11 -19.91
C SER A 56 18.31 -0.76 -20.44
N PRO A 57 17.39 -1.23 -19.58
CA PRO A 57 16.23 -2.01 -20.01
C PRO A 57 15.15 -1.16 -20.70
N HIS A 58 15.30 0.18 -20.72
CA HIS A 58 14.34 1.12 -21.30
C HIS A 58 14.85 1.71 -22.62
N PRO A 59 13.95 2.01 -23.58
CA PRO A 59 14.34 2.67 -24.83
C PRO A 59 14.72 4.14 -24.59
N ILE A 60 15.94 4.49 -24.96
CA ILE A 60 16.51 5.83 -24.82
C ILE A 60 16.81 6.38 -26.20
N ILE A 61 16.30 7.58 -26.51
CA ILE A 61 16.53 8.30 -27.77
C ILE A 61 17.02 9.72 -27.45
N LEU A 62 18.10 10.16 -28.11
CA LEU A 62 18.60 11.53 -27.99
C LEU A 62 18.30 12.31 -29.27
N LEU A 63 17.82 13.54 -29.11
CA LEU A 63 17.50 14.41 -30.23
C LEU A 63 18.38 15.66 -30.26
N ASP A 64 18.68 16.10 -31.48
CA ASP A 64 19.16 17.44 -31.80
C ASP A 64 18.04 18.15 -32.57
N GLY A 65 17.31 19.02 -31.88
CA GLY A 65 16.00 19.48 -32.35
C GLY A 65 15.01 18.33 -32.48
N THR A 66 14.65 17.98 -33.72
CA THR A 66 13.81 16.82 -34.06
C THR A 66 14.62 15.65 -34.61
N VAL A 67 15.92 15.82 -34.85
CA VAL A 67 16.76 14.80 -35.48
C VAL A 67 17.32 13.84 -34.45
N ILE A 68 17.18 12.53 -34.68
CA ILE A 68 17.70 11.50 -33.79
C ILE A 68 19.22 11.42 -33.93
N ARG A 69 19.96 11.71 -32.85
CA ARG A 69 21.43 11.59 -32.82
C ARG A 69 21.92 10.29 -32.20
N TYR A 70 21.11 9.66 -31.35
CA TYR A 70 21.43 8.39 -30.71
C TYR A 70 20.14 7.65 -30.33
N ALA A 71 20.21 6.34 -30.37
CA ALA A 71 19.20 5.44 -29.83
C ALA A 71 19.90 4.22 -29.24
N ASN A 72 19.55 3.83 -28.02
CA ASN A 72 20.10 2.61 -27.42
C ASN A 72 19.48 1.35 -28.08
N PRO A 73 20.01 0.13 -27.83
CA PRO A 73 19.53 -1.09 -28.48
C PRO A 73 18.03 -1.33 -28.31
N LYS A 74 17.47 -1.01 -27.12
CA LYS A 74 16.03 -1.10 -26.87
C LYS A 74 15.22 -0.09 -27.67
N ALA A 75 15.72 1.11 -27.87
CA ALA A 75 15.10 2.09 -28.76
C ALA A 75 15.20 1.63 -30.22
N LEU A 76 16.35 1.16 -30.70
CA LEU A 76 16.54 0.68 -32.07
C LEU A 76 15.58 -0.47 -32.43
N GLN A 77 15.33 -1.41 -31.50
CA GLN A 77 14.30 -2.45 -31.66
C GLN A 77 12.88 -1.87 -31.86
N LEU A 78 12.62 -0.68 -31.32
CA LEU A 78 11.33 -0.01 -31.39
C LEU A 78 11.14 0.85 -32.63
N ILE A 79 12.15 1.62 -33.05
CA ILE A 79 12.03 2.57 -34.17
C ILE A 79 12.73 2.12 -35.46
N GLY A 80 13.49 1.03 -35.40
CA GLY A 80 14.27 0.50 -36.50
C GLY A 80 15.68 1.08 -36.56
N GLU A 81 16.63 0.30 -37.09
CA GLU A 81 18.07 0.64 -37.08
C GLU A 81 18.40 1.86 -37.96
N ASN A 82 17.56 2.16 -38.96
CA ASN A 82 17.71 3.30 -39.86
C ASN A 82 17.13 4.61 -39.32
N CYS A 83 16.94 4.73 -38.01
CA CYS A 83 16.35 5.93 -37.39
C CYS A 83 17.37 7.05 -37.14
N LEU A 84 18.66 6.74 -37.07
CA LEU A 84 19.71 7.73 -36.81
C LEU A 84 19.76 8.77 -37.93
N GLN A 85 19.96 10.04 -37.56
CA GLN A 85 19.97 11.20 -38.44
C GLN A 85 18.64 11.50 -39.15
N ARG A 86 17.54 10.85 -38.77
CA ARG A 86 16.20 11.13 -39.29
C ARG A 86 15.37 11.93 -38.29
N ASP A 87 14.32 12.56 -38.80
CA ASP A 87 13.40 13.32 -37.96
C ASP A 87 12.52 12.34 -37.15
N ILE A 88 12.51 12.48 -35.82
CA ILE A 88 11.70 11.68 -34.90
C ILE A 88 10.20 11.75 -35.24
N LEU A 89 9.74 12.85 -35.86
CA LEU A 89 8.36 13.04 -36.26
C LEU A 89 7.94 12.09 -37.39
N ASP A 90 8.88 11.58 -38.18
CA ASP A 90 8.62 10.57 -39.21
C ASP A 90 8.13 9.25 -38.59
N PHE A 91 8.50 9.00 -37.33
CA PHE A 91 8.21 7.77 -36.60
C PHE A 91 7.00 7.91 -35.67
N LEU A 92 6.51 9.12 -35.41
CA LEU A 92 5.44 9.41 -34.44
C LEU A 92 4.08 9.62 -35.12
N ASP A 93 2.98 9.23 -34.44
CA ASP A 93 1.65 9.62 -34.89
C ASP A 93 1.41 11.14 -34.76
N GLU A 94 0.41 11.68 -35.45
CA GLU A 94 0.19 13.14 -35.52
C GLU A 94 -0.07 13.79 -34.15
N ASN A 95 -0.68 13.05 -33.23
CA ASN A 95 -0.97 13.55 -31.88
C ASN A 95 0.31 13.59 -31.04
N SER A 96 1.12 12.54 -31.07
CA SER A 96 2.42 12.46 -30.41
C SER A 96 3.40 13.49 -30.97
N GLY A 97 3.39 13.71 -32.29
CA GLY A 97 4.22 14.72 -32.95
C GLY A 97 3.83 16.16 -32.59
N ARG A 98 2.53 16.44 -32.34
CA ARG A 98 2.09 17.74 -31.81
C ARG A 98 2.54 17.95 -30.36
N CYS A 99 2.36 16.93 -29.50
CA CYS A 99 2.80 16.96 -28.11
C CYS A 99 4.32 17.19 -28.01
N LEU A 100 5.10 16.50 -28.85
CA LEU A 100 6.57 16.64 -28.87
C LEU A 100 7.01 18.06 -29.29
N ARG A 101 6.36 18.66 -30.30
CA ARG A 101 6.69 20.04 -30.70
C ARG A 101 6.41 21.07 -29.61
N GLN A 102 5.36 20.86 -28.82
CA GLN A 102 5.04 21.73 -27.69
C GLN A 102 6.01 21.51 -26.51
N ALA A 103 6.47 20.27 -26.35
CA ALA A 103 7.45 19.86 -25.36
C ALA A 103 8.87 20.38 -25.61
N LEU A 104 9.35 20.32 -26.86
CA LEU A 104 10.68 20.81 -27.26
C LEU A 104 10.86 22.33 -27.05
N ARG A 105 9.76 23.06 -26.82
CA ARG A 105 9.78 24.48 -26.42
C ARG A 105 10.04 24.70 -24.91
N LYS A 106 9.92 23.66 -24.07
CA LYS A 106 10.06 23.74 -22.60
C LYS A 106 11.39 23.18 -22.06
N ASP A 107 12.35 22.94 -22.94
CA ASP A 107 13.71 22.41 -22.69
C ASP A 107 13.84 21.05 -21.97
N ARG A 108 12.82 20.50 -21.29
CA ARG A 108 12.80 19.11 -20.77
C ARG A 108 11.39 18.50 -20.64
N GLY A 109 11.32 17.18 -20.80
CA GLY A 109 10.21 16.37 -20.28
C GLY A 109 10.24 14.91 -20.71
N THR A 110 9.53 14.06 -19.99
CA THR A 110 9.25 12.67 -20.37
C THR A 110 7.89 12.59 -21.01
N PHE A 111 7.80 11.92 -22.16
CA PHE A 111 6.57 11.89 -22.94
C PHE A 111 6.12 10.46 -23.19
N GLU A 112 4.81 10.27 -23.12
CA GLU A 112 4.18 9.09 -23.65
C GLU A 112 3.95 9.35 -25.14
N VAL A 113 4.62 8.57 -25.98
CA VAL A 113 4.62 8.72 -27.43
C VAL A 113 4.14 7.43 -28.08
N ARG A 114 3.32 7.59 -29.12
CA ARG A 114 2.85 6.48 -29.95
C ARG A 114 3.57 6.51 -31.29
N PHE A 115 4.25 5.41 -31.61
CA PHE A 115 4.96 5.24 -32.87
C PHE A 115 4.01 4.72 -33.96
N ARG A 116 4.17 5.20 -35.19
CA ARG A 116 3.35 4.77 -36.34
C ARG A 116 3.54 3.27 -36.58
N GLY A 117 2.44 2.55 -36.76
CA GLY A 117 2.47 1.10 -37.08
C GLY A 117 2.72 0.15 -35.90
N LYS A 118 2.80 0.63 -34.65
CA LYS A 118 2.91 -0.22 -33.45
C LYS A 118 1.70 -0.08 -32.53
N ALA A 119 1.20 -1.21 -32.02
CA ALA A 119 0.09 -1.23 -31.07
C ALA A 119 0.59 -0.94 -29.65
N GLY A 120 0.21 0.22 -29.10
CA GLY A 120 0.53 0.63 -27.72
C GLY A 120 1.21 2.00 -27.64
N ALA A 121 0.98 2.71 -26.54
CA ALA A 121 1.73 3.93 -26.20
C ALA A 121 2.99 3.52 -25.43
N LEU A 122 4.15 4.08 -25.82
CA LEU A 122 5.43 3.80 -25.19
C LEU A 122 5.93 5.08 -24.51
N LYS A 123 6.46 4.93 -23.32
CA LYS A 123 7.09 6.05 -22.61
C LYS A 123 8.51 6.19 -23.16
N ALA A 124 8.79 7.31 -23.83
CA ALA A 124 10.12 7.62 -24.32
C ALA A 124 10.60 8.93 -23.70
N ASP A 125 11.83 8.92 -23.20
CA ASP A 125 12.49 10.12 -22.69
C ASP A 125 13.16 10.85 -23.87
N LEU A 126 12.79 12.10 -24.09
CA LEU A 126 13.21 12.90 -25.25
C LEU A 126 13.97 14.16 -24.78
N PHE A 127 15.15 14.39 -25.34
CA PHE A 127 16.07 15.45 -24.91
C PHE A 127 16.46 16.35 -26.08
N LYS A 128 16.46 17.66 -25.86
CA LYS A 128 16.85 18.67 -26.84
C LYS A 128 18.28 19.14 -26.57
N LEU A 129 19.15 19.05 -27.57
CA LEU A 129 20.49 19.63 -27.55
C LEU A 129 20.45 21.11 -27.99
N ASP A 130 21.15 22.00 -27.29
CA ASP A 130 21.21 23.42 -27.66
C ASP A 130 22.28 23.69 -28.73
N SER A 131 21.89 24.42 -29.76
CA SER A 131 22.63 24.64 -31.01
C SER A 131 23.97 25.40 -30.86
N LYS A 132 24.24 26.04 -29.71
CA LYS A 132 25.56 26.63 -29.40
C LYS A 132 26.61 25.62 -28.92
N ALA A 133 26.21 24.39 -28.59
CA ALA A 133 27.14 23.34 -28.16
C ALA A 133 27.86 22.63 -29.33
N VAL A 134 27.48 22.91 -30.58
CA VAL A 134 27.93 22.14 -31.75
C VAL A 134 29.20 22.69 -32.40
N LEU A 135 29.57 23.96 -32.16
CA LEU A 135 30.66 24.62 -32.90
C LEU A 135 31.96 24.87 -32.10
N THR A 136 32.07 24.36 -30.89
CA THR A 136 33.33 24.37 -30.13
C THR A 136 33.62 22.98 -29.56
N LEU A 137 33.84 22.01 -30.44
CA LEU A 137 34.18 20.62 -30.10
C LEU A 137 35.64 20.46 -29.64
N ARG A 138 36.04 21.25 -28.65
CA ARG A 138 37.18 21.05 -27.75
C ARG A 138 36.77 21.53 -26.36
N PHE A 139 35.70 20.95 -25.82
CA PHE A 139 35.36 21.11 -24.41
C PHE A 139 35.53 19.76 -23.70
N ASP A 140 36.13 19.91 -22.53
CA ASP A 140 36.80 18.94 -21.70
C ASP A 140 35.80 17.93 -21.12
N VAL A 141 35.79 16.73 -21.71
CA VAL A 141 34.98 15.57 -21.32
C VAL A 141 35.10 15.28 -19.82
N GLU A 142 36.30 15.47 -19.28
CA GLU A 142 36.61 15.32 -17.87
C GLU A 142 35.82 16.34 -17.01
N SER A 143 35.68 17.58 -17.46
CA SER A 143 34.93 18.62 -16.72
C SER A 143 33.43 18.31 -16.62
N VAL A 144 32.89 17.66 -17.66
CA VAL A 144 31.47 17.27 -17.77
C VAL A 144 31.20 16.07 -16.89
N TYR A 145 32.03 15.03 -17.01
CA TYR A 145 32.02 13.86 -16.12
C TYR A 145 32.12 14.29 -14.65
N ARG A 146 33.14 15.09 -14.31
CA ARG A 146 33.41 15.51 -12.93
C ARG A 146 32.22 16.27 -12.36
N LYS A 147 31.55 17.11 -13.15
CA LYS A 147 30.37 17.83 -12.67
C LYS A 147 29.17 16.92 -12.40
N ILE A 148 28.90 15.93 -13.25
CA ILE A 148 27.80 14.97 -13.02
C ILE A 148 28.12 14.08 -11.83
N PHE A 149 29.30 13.47 -11.85
CA PHE A 149 29.77 12.57 -10.82
C PHE A 149 29.68 13.24 -9.45
N GLU A 150 30.29 14.43 -9.31
CA GLU A 150 30.34 15.18 -8.06
C GLU A 150 28.98 15.73 -7.59
N THR A 151 28.05 16.07 -8.50
CA THR A 151 26.72 16.58 -8.12
C THR A 151 25.67 15.50 -7.91
N ALA A 152 25.98 14.24 -8.22
CA ALA A 152 25.04 13.14 -8.04
C ALA A 152 24.66 12.99 -6.54
N PRO A 153 23.35 12.92 -6.22
CA PRO A 153 22.90 12.84 -4.83
C PRO A 153 23.20 11.47 -4.20
N SER A 154 23.31 10.41 -5.00
CA SER A 154 23.70 9.08 -4.54
C SER A 154 25.21 9.03 -4.26
N PRO A 155 25.64 8.36 -3.17
CA PRO A 155 27.03 7.99 -2.99
C PRO A 155 27.53 7.11 -4.13
N ILE A 156 28.59 7.55 -4.82
CA ILE A 156 29.26 6.79 -5.88
C ILE A 156 30.75 6.69 -5.55
N ALA A 157 31.28 5.47 -5.60
CA ALA A 157 32.72 5.19 -5.56
C ALA A 157 33.14 4.37 -6.77
N VAL A 158 34.36 4.59 -7.25
CA VAL A 158 35.01 3.77 -8.27
C VAL A 158 36.12 2.99 -7.58
N VAL A 159 36.08 1.67 -7.70
CA VAL A 159 37.08 0.77 -7.10
C VAL A 159 37.75 -0.06 -8.17
N ASP A 160 39.04 -0.36 -7.98
CA ASP A 160 39.77 -1.29 -8.84
C ASP A 160 39.64 -2.75 -8.38
N LEU A 161 40.25 -3.66 -9.14
CA LEU A 161 40.29 -5.11 -8.86
C LEU A 161 40.90 -5.47 -7.49
N ASN A 162 41.70 -4.58 -6.91
CA ASN A 162 42.33 -4.78 -5.61
C ASN A 162 41.53 -4.14 -4.47
N GLY A 163 40.36 -3.57 -4.77
CA GLY A 163 39.52 -2.87 -3.81
C GLY A 163 40.07 -1.51 -3.39
N VAL A 164 40.94 -0.89 -4.20
CA VAL A 164 41.41 0.48 -3.95
C VAL A 164 40.41 1.45 -4.55
N VAL A 165 39.96 2.43 -3.76
CA VAL A 165 39.06 3.48 -4.25
C VAL A 165 39.84 4.44 -5.15
N ARG A 166 39.52 4.45 -6.43
CA ARG A 166 40.13 5.31 -7.45
C ARG A 166 39.49 6.68 -7.50
N ASP A 167 38.18 6.75 -7.32
CA ASP A 167 37.45 8.00 -7.32
C ASP A 167 36.20 7.90 -6.43
N ALA A 168 35.70 9.04 -5.97
CA ALA A 168 34.51 9.13 -5.14
C ALA A 168 33.85 10.51 -5.27
N ASN A 169 32.53 10.54 -5.39
CA ASN A 169 31.81 11.81 -5.51
C ASN A 169 31.60 12.51 -4.16
N PHE A 170 31.16 13.78 -4.17
CA PHE A 170 30.89 14.55 -2.96
C PHE A 170 29.88 13.87 -2.04
N SER A 171 28.86 13.21 -2.60
CA SER A 171 27.89 12.46 -1.80
C SER A 171 28.59 11.31 -1.05
N MET A 172 29.47 10.56 -1.70
CA MET A 172 30.25 9.49 -1.09
C MET A 172 31.27 10.01 -0.06
N LYS A 173 31.96 11.12 -0.35
CA LYS A 173 32.87 11.77 0.61
C LYS A 173 32.14 12.24 1.86
N GLY A 174 30.97 12.87 1.69
CA GLY A 174 30.10 13.29 2.78
C GLY A 174 29.52 12.10 3.56
N PHE A 175 29.20 11.01 2.86
CA PHE A 175 28.71 9.76 3.44
C PHE A 175 29.78 9.05 4.28
N ALA A 176 31.01 8.95 3.76
CA ALA A 176 32.14 8.35 4.46
C ALA A 176 32.66 9.24 5.61
N GLY A 177 32.51 10.56 5.50
CA GLY A 177 32.94 11.54 6.52
C GLY A 177 34.45 11.82 6.52
N PHE A 178 35.22 11.20 5.62
CA PHE A 178 36.65 11.40 5.47
C PHE A 178 37.10 11.10 4.03
N ASN A 179 38.34 11.45 3.68
CA ASN A 179 38.87 11.17 2.35
C ASN A 179 39.13 9.66 2.17
N ILE A 180 38.45 9.06 1.19
CA ILE A 180 38.50 7.63 0.89
C ILE A 180 39.35 7.30 -0.35
N ILE A 181 39.69 8.30 -1.18
CA ILE A 181 40.44 8.08 -2.42
C ILE A 181 41.84 7.56 -2.10
N GLY A 182 42.28 6.52 -2.81
CA GLY A 182 43.56 5.85 -2.67
C GLY A 182 43.62 4.81 -1.55
N LYS A 183 42.57 4.67 -0.73
CA LYS A 183 42.51 3.69 0.36
C LYS A 183 41.88 2.39 -0.10
N LYS A 184 42.29 1.28 0.51
CA LYS A 184 41.63 -0.02 0.31
C LYS A 184 40.32 -0.09 1.08
N LEU A 185 39.33 -0.79 0.55
CA LEU A 185 38.07 -1.05 1.27
C LEU A 185 38.30 -1.66 2.67
N SER A 186 39.33 -2.48 2.85
CA SER A 186 39.74 -3.06 4.15
C SER A 186 40.28 -2.05 5.17
N GLU A 187 40.72 -0.88 4.70
CA GLU A 187 41.16 0.24 5.56
C GLU A 187 39.99 1.18 5.88
N LEU A 188 38.92 1.13 5.08
CA LEU A 188 37.74 1.98 5.21
C LEU A 188 36.65 1.34 6.08
N PHE A 189 36.57 0.01 6.06
CA PHE A 189 35.50 -0.76 6.69
C PHE A 189 36.06 -1.87 7.56
N SER A 190 35.22 -2.48 8.40
CA SER A 190 35.60 -3.70 9.12
C SER A 190 36.02 -4.79 8.12
N GLN A 191 36.93 -5.67 8.55
CA GLN A 191 37.46 -6.73 7.68
C GLN A 191 36.33 -7.57 7.05
N GLU A 192 35.35 -8.00 7.84
CA GLU A 192 34.18 -8.74 7.38
C GLU A 192 33.40 -7.99 6.29
N ARG A 193 33.19 -6.67 6.48
CA ARG A 193 32.44 -5.87 5.52
C ARG A 193 33.24 -5.65 4.24
N ALA A 194 34.53 -5.35 4.35
CA ALA A 194 35.40 -5.15 3.20
C ALA A 194 35.49 -6.42 2.34
N GLU A 195 35.63 -7.59 2.96
CA GLU A 195 35.63 -8.89 2.28
C GLU A 195 34.29 -9.14 1.57
N ARG A 196 33.17 -8.81 2.22
CA ARG A 196 31.84 -8.92 1.62
C ARG A 196 31.64 -7.99 0.42
N ILE A 197 32.04 -6.71 0.52
CA ILE A 197 31.95 -5.80 -0.64
C ILE A 197 32.84 -6.30 -1.78
N MET A 198 34.06 -6.75 -1.45
CA MET A 198 34.99 -7.27 -2.46
C MET A 198 34.47 -8.53 -3.17
N SER A 199 33.71 -9.39 -2.50
CA SER A 199 33.12 -10.56 -3.16
C SER A 199 32.12 -10.15 -4.24
N TYR A 200 31.29 -9.13 -4.00
CA TYR A 200 30.36 -8.58 -5.00
C TYR A 200 31.07 -7.83 -6.12
N VAL A 201 32.11 -7.05 -5.81
CA VAL A 201 32.95 -6.38 -6.82
C VAL A 201 33.61 -7.40 -7.74
N ASN A 202 34.20 -8.45 -7.16
CA ASN A 202 34.82 -9.52 -7.94
C ASN A 202 33.80 -10.25 -8.79
N LEU A 203 32.62 -10.57 -8.25
CA LEU A 203 31.55 -11.21 -9.01
C LEU A 203 31.14 -10.34 -10.21
N ALA A 204 30.88 -9.06 -9.99
CA ALA A 204 30.50 -8.11 -11.03
C ALA A 204 31.57 -8.00 -12.13
N LEU A 205 32.84 -7.90 -11.75
CA LEU A 205 33.95 -7.81 -12.69
C LEU A 205 34.21 -9.13 -13.42
N MET A 206 34.13 -10.28 -12.75
CA MET A 206 34.36 -11.59 -13.37
C MET A 206 33.26 -11.95 -14.37
N GLU A 207 32.00 -11.78 -13.97
CA GLU A 207 30.85 -12.12 -14.80
C GLU A 207 30.49 -11.01 -15.80
N ASN A 208 31.05 -9.82 -15.64
CA ASN A 208 30.71 -8.63 -16.41
C ASN A 208 29.20 -8.30 -16.34
N THR A 209 28.61 -8.48 -15.15
CA THR A 209 27.19 -8.27 -14.85
C THR A 209 27.03 -7.26 -13.71
N VAL A 210 25.86 -6.61 -13.66
CA VAL A 210 25.51 -5.76 -12.52
C VAL A 210 25.09 -6.64 -11.35
N VAL A 211 25.72 -6.43 -10.20
CA VAL A 211 25.43 -7.17 -8.96
C VAL A 211 24.81 -6.23 -7.94
N GLU A 212 23.64 -6.59 -7.43
CA GLU A 212 22.92 -5.86 -6.38
C GLU A 212 23.13 -6.53 -5.02
N PHE A 213 23.32 -5.74 -3.97
CA PHE A 213 23.43 -6.24 -2.60
C PHE A 213 22.95 -5.22 -1.57
N ASP A 214 22.44 -5.74 -0.46
CA ASP A 214 21.95 -4.94 0.66
C ASP A 214 23.01 -4.81 1.76
N GLU A 215 23.09 -3.65 2.38
CA GLU A 215 23.95 -3.39 3.53
C GLU A 215 23.24 -2.62 4.65
N GLU A 216 23.59 -2.94 5.90
CA GLU A 216 23.22 -2.15 7.07
C GLU A 216 24.44 -1.37 7.56
N LEU A 217 24.30 -0.05 7.66
CA LEU A 217 25.32 0.85 8.18
C LEU A 217 24.74 1.70 9.31
N GLY A 218 24.96 1.23 10.55
CA GLY A 218 24.33 1.83 11.73
C GLY A 218 22.81 1.79 11.60
N ASP A 219 22.16 2.95 11.66
CA ASP A 219 20.70 3.07 11.51
C ASP A 219 20.22 3.14 10.04
N ARG A 220 21.14 3.04 9.07
CA ARG A 220 20.82 3.14 7.64
C ARG A 220 20.84 1.80 6.94
N ARG A 221 19.88 1.57 6.05
CA ARG A 221 19.91 0.49 5.06
C ARG A 221 20.25 1.05 3.70
N LEU A 222 21.24 0.45 3.05
CA LEU A 222 21.65 0.77 1.71
C LEU A 222 21.37 -0.41 0.78
N VAL A 223 20.90 -0.10 -0.42
CA VAL A 223 20.97 -1.03 -1.56
C VAL A 223 22.08 -0.51 -2.46
N SER A 224 23.08 -1.34 -2.69
CA SER A 224 24.26 -0.98 -3.49
C SER A 224 24.33 -1.82 -4.75
N TYR A 225 24.79 -1.20 -5.83
CA TYR A 225 24.98 -1.82 -7.13
C TYR A 225 26.46 -1.76 -7.50
N CYS A 226 27.06 -2.92 -7.77
CA CYS A 226 28.36 -3.06 -8.39
C CYS A 226 28.16 -3.14 -9.91
N ILE A 227 28.66 -2.13 -10.63
CA ILE A 227 28.57 -2.03 -12.09
C ILE A 227 30.00 -2.14 -12.66
N PRO A 228 30.32 -3.21 -13.41
CA PRO A 228 31.63 -3.35 -14.02
C PRO A 228 31.77 -2.39 -15.19
N ALA A 229 32.96 -1.82 -15.34
CA ALA A 229 33.32 -0.94 -16.44
C ALA A 229 34.78 -1.19 -16.85
N GLU A 230 35.10 -0.86 -18.09
CA GLU A 230 36.46 -0.89 -18.61
C GLU A 230 36.81 0.50 -19.13
N LEU A 231 37.84 1.12 -18.56
CA LEU A 231 38.30 2.47 -18.86
C LEU A 231 39.79 2.40 -19.16
N GLU A 232 40.18 2.80 -20.37
CA GLU A 232 41.60 2.80 -20.83
C GLU A 232 42.31 1.44 -20.69
N GLY A 233 41.56 0.33 -20.77
CA GLY A 233 42.08 -1.03 -20.61
C GLY A 233 42.18 -1.52 -19.16
N GLU A 234 41.78 -0.68 -18.19
CA GLU A 234 41.66 -1.06 -16.79
C GLU A 234 40.22 -1.47 -16.47
N ARG A 235 40.06 -2.60 -15.79
CA ARG A 235 38.75 -3.06 -15.29
C ARG A 235 38.47 -2.40 -13.94
N LEU A 236 37.42 -1.61 -13.88
CA LEU A 236 36.99 -0.85 -12.72
C LEU A 236 35.56 -1.23 -12.37
N CYS A 237 35.19 -1.10 -11.10
CA CYS A 237 33.82 -1.31 -10.65
C CYS A 237 33.27 -0.02 -10.05
N PHE A 238 32.12 0.43 -10.54
CA PHE A 238 31.35 1.48 -9.92
C PHE A 238 30.49 0.88 -8.82
N ILE A 239 30.58 1.44 -7.62
CA ILE A 239 29.69 1.14 -6.51
C ILE A 239 28.76 2.34 -6.35
N ILE A 240 27.48 2.14 -6.61
CA ILE A 240 26.44 3.14 -6.42
C ILE A 240 25.56 2.67 -5.27
N SER A 241 25.47 3.46 -4.20
CA SER A 241 24.65 3.13 -3.03
C SER A 241 23.41 4.02 -2.96
N HIS A 242 22.28 3.42 -2.59
CA HIS A 242 21.02 4.12 -2.34
C HIS A 242 20.58 3.91 -0.92
N ASP A 243 20.34 5.00 -0.20
CA ASP A 243 19.70 4.95 1.12
C ASP A 243 18.21 4.60 0.95
N VAL A 244 17.85 3.41 1.41
CA VAL A 244 16.49 2.86 1.36
C VAL A 244 15.87 2.77 2.75
N THR A 245 16.48 3.41 3.75
CA THR A 245 16.04 3.33 5.15
C THR A 245 14.58 3.76 5.30
N GLU A 246 14.21 4.91 4.71
CA GLU A 246 12.82 5.39 4.74
C GLU A 246 11.85 4.40 4.08
N PHE A 247 12.27 3.75 2.99
CA PHE A 247 11.45 2.79 2.28
C PHE A 247 11.17 1.54 3.13
N TYR A 248 12.19 0.97 3.76
CA TYR A 248 12.02 -0.17 4.65
C TYR A 248 11.18 0.18 5.89
N ARG A 249 11.39 1.36 6.47
CA ARG A 249 10.56 1.86 7.58
C ARG A 249 9.09 1.96 7.19
N LEU A 250 8.79 2.49 6.01
CA LEU A 250 7.43 2.63 5.52
C LEU A 250 6.79 1.27 5.19
N ASN A 251 7.54 0.36 4.57
CA ASN A 251 7.04 -1.00 4.27
C ASN A 251 6.74 -1.77 5.56
N ARG A 252 7.62 -1.70 6.56
CA ARG A 252 7.38 -2.32 7.86
C ARG A 252 6.11 -1.77 8.51
N LEU A 253 5.89 -0.45 8.46
CA LEU A 253 4.64 0.14 8.95
C LEU A 253 3.41 -0.38 8.18
N LEU A 254 3.50 -0.52 6.86
CA LEU A 254 2.41 -1.08 6.05
C LEU A 254 2.08 -2.51 6.45
N GLU A 255 3.08 -3.35 6.67
CA GLU A 255 2.90 -4.73 7.14
C GLU A 255 2.18 -4.76 8.49
N ARG A 256 2.63 -3.94 9.46
CA ARG A 256 1.94 -3.81 10.76
C ARG A 256 0.50 -3.31 10.65
N ILE A 257 0.24 -2.39 9.72
CA ILE A 257 -1.12 -1.90 9.45
C ILE A 257 -2.02 -3.00 8.89
N VAL A 258 -1.48 -3.86 8.03
CA VAL A 258 -2.21 -5.02 7.51
C VAL A 258 -2.52 -5.99 8.65
N GLU A 259 -1.52 -6.35 9.48
CA GLU A 259 -1.72 -7.20 10.66
C GLU A 259 -2.80 -6.63 11.60
N ALA A 260 -2.74 -5.32 11.89
CA ALA A 260 -3.73 -4.64 12.73
C ALA A 260 -5.13 -4.68 12.10
N SER A 261 -5.23 -4.50 10.78
CA SER A 261 -6.51 -4.57 10.06
C SER A 261 -7.09 -5.98 10.06
N GLU A 262 -6.27 -7.02 10.01
CA GLU A 262 -6.73 -8.40 10.17
C GLU A 262 -7.25 -8.69 11.59
N ALA A 263 -6.56 -8.16 12.62
CA ALA A 263 -7.02 -8.28 14.00
C ALA A 263 -8.38 -7.59 14.21
N MET A 264 -8.61 -6.44 13.57
CA MET A 264 -9.90 -5.72 13.58
C MET A 264 -11.06 -6.55 13.03
N ILE A 265 -10.82 -7.44 12.08
CA ILE A 265 -11.86 -8.29 11.49
C ILE A 265 -12.18 -9.48 12.41
N LYS A 266 -11.19 -10.00 13.14
CA LYS A 266 -11.32 -11.23 13.93
C LYS A 266 -11.86 -10.98 15.35
N LEU A 267 -11.53 -9.84 15.95
CA LEU A 267 -11.82 -9.58 17.36
C LEU A 267 -13.19 -8.91 17.55
N ARG A 268 -14.04 -9.54 18.38
CA ARG A 268 -15.38 -9.04 18.76
C ARG A 268 -15.41 -8.26 20.08
N SER A 269 -14.24 -7.91 20.62
CA SER A 269 -14.12 -7.26 21.92
C SER A 269 -13.32 -5.98 21.78
N LYS A 270 -13.87 -4.86 22.27
CA LYS A 270 -13.22 -3.55 22.26
C LYS A 270 -11.85 -3.57 22.94
N SER A 271 -11.74 -4.12 24.16
CA SER A 271 -10.49 -4.12 24.92
C SER A 271 -9.40 -4.95 24.22
N LYS A 272 -9.71 -6.21 23.87
CA LYS A 272 -8.81 -7.08 23.09
C LYS A 272 -8.37 -6.47 21.77
N LEU A 273 -9.26 -5.74 21.09
CA LEU A 273 -8.91 -5.07 19.83
C LEU A 273 -7.87 -3.98 20.05
N ILE A 274 -8.09 -3.13 21.06
CA ILE A 274 -7.14 -2.08 21.42
C ILE A 274 -5.79 -2.68 21.81
N GLU A 275 -5.78 -3.66 22.72
CA GLU A 275 -4.56 -4.35 23.16
C GLU A 275 -3.80 -4.97 21.99
N SER A 276 -4.51 -5.62 21.06
CA SER A 276 -3.89 -6.21 19.88
C SER A 276 -3.27 -5.17 18.96
N VAL A 277 -3.94 -4.03 18.73
CA VAL A 277 -3.40 -2.95 17.88
C VAL A 277 -2.17 -2.31 18.52
N GLU A 278 -2.21 -2.08 19.84
CA GLU A 278 -1.06 -1.56 20.60
C GLU A 278 0.13 -2.52 20.56
N SER A 279 -0.12 -3.82 20.71
CA SER A 279 0.91 -4.85 20.62
C SER A 279 1.57 -4.90 19.23
N ILE A 280 0.77 -4.90 18.17
CA ILE A 280 1.25 -4.95 16.77
C ILE A 280 2.08 -3.71 16.43
N LEU A 281 1.71 -2.54 16.95
CA LEU A 281 2.40 -1.27 16.70
C LEU A 281 3.35 -0.86 17.83
N SER A 282 3.76 -1.82 18.67
CA SER A 282 4.69 -1.59 19.78
C SER A 282 6.05 -1.04 19.32
N ASP A 283 6.51 -1.46 18.13
CA ASP A 283 7.71 -0.93 17.45
C ASP A 283 7.66 0.60 17.26
N TYR A 284 6.46 1.18 17.17
CA TYR A 284 6.21 2.62 17.01
C TYR A 284 5.80 3.30 18.34
N SER A 285 5.88 2.57 19.45
CA SER A 285 5.40 3.01 20.77
C SER A 285 3.94 3.46 20.72
N ALA A 286 3.12 2.78 19.91
CA ALA A 286 1.74 3.18 19.71
C ALA A 286 0.87 2.84 20.92
N ARG A 287 -0.04 3.76 21.28
CA ARG A 287 -1.05 3.57 22.33
C ARG A 287 -2.39 4.18 21.91
N VAL A 288 -3.49 3.59 22.36
CA VAL A 288 -4.83 4.14 22.22
C VAL A 288 -5.23 4.79 23.53
N LEU A 289 -5.37 6.12 23.52
CA LEU A 289 -5.60 6.93 24.70
C LEU A 289 -6.85 7.80 24.54
N ASP A 290 -7.50 8.11 25.65
CA ASP A 290 -8.65 9.04 25.65
C ASP A 290 -8.21 10.51 25.39
N ARG A 291 -6.93 10.80 25.57
CA ARG A 291 -6.33 12.13 25.38
C ARG A 291 -5.19 12.06 24.37
N PRO A 292 -5.01 13.09 23.53
CA PRO A 292 -3.92 13.11 22.58
C PRO A 292 -2.57 13.26 23.29
N GLU A 293 -1.61 12.42 22.93
CA GLU A 293 -0.22 12.47 23.40
C GLU A 293 0.73 12.27 22.20
N GLY A 294 1.79 13.07 22.12
CA GLY A 294 2.75 13.01 21.01
C GLY A 294 2.09 13.26 19.65
N VAL A 295 2.37 12.38 18.66
CA VAL A 295 1.68 12.40 17.37
C VAL A 295 0.40 11.60 17.49
N ALA A 296 -0.73 12.30 17.60
CA ALA A 296 -2.04 11.70 17.85
C ALA A 296 -2.96 11.75 16.62
N PHE A 297 -3.66 10.66 16.35
CA PHE A 297 -4.66 10.53 15.30
C PHE A 297 -6.01 10.20 15.93
N LYS A 298 -6.99 11.09 15.76
CA LYS A 298 -8.32 10.90 16.32
C LYS A 298 -8.99 9.66 15.71
N ILE A 299 -9.53 8.81 16.58
CA ILE A 299 -10.31 7.62 16.23
C ILE A 299 -11.78 8.05 16.30
N GLU A 300 -12.35 8.49 15.18
CA GLU A 300 -13.74 8.98 15.14
C GLU A 300 -14.55 8.34 14.02
N PHE A 301 -15.82 8.08 14.31
CA PHE A 301 -16.83 7.62 13.35
C PHE A 301 -18.15 8.33 13.64
N ASP A 302 -18.76 8.96 12.63
CA ASP A 302 -20.03 9.70 12.75
C ASP A 302 -20.12 10.63 13.98
N SER A 303 -19.06 11.41 14.22
CA SER A 303 -18.92 12.35 15.36
C SER A 303 -18.74 11.70 16.74
N ILE A 304 -18.74 10.37 16.84
CA ILE A 304 -18.40 9.64 18.06
C ILE A 304 -16.87 9.48 18.11
N SER A 305 -16.28 9.92 19.21
CA SER A 305 -14.85 9.79 19.46
C SER A 305 -14.59 8.55 20.31
N TYR A 306 -13.74 7.66 19.80
CA TYR A 306 -13.27 6.45 20.49
C TYR A 306 -11.87 6.63 21.11
N GLY A 307 -11.33 7.85 21.07
CA GLY A 307 -10.02 8.21 21.60
C GLY A 307 -9.05 8.63 20.49
N TYR A 308 -7.77 8.44 20.76
CA TYR A 308 -6.66 8.83 19.90
C TYR A 308 -5.67 7.68 19.78
N LEU A 309 -5.25 7.37 18.56
CA LEU A 309 -4.07 6.55 18.29
C LEU A 309 -2.84 7.46 18.41
N CYS A 310 -2.06 7.29 19.46
CA CYS A 310 -0.89 8.10 19.80
C CYS A 310 0.38 7.31 19.47
N VAL A 311 1.34 7.94 18.79
CA VAL A 311 2.68 7.38 18.55
C VAL A 311 3.75 8.38 18.96
N LYS A 312 4.94 7.89 19.32
CA LYS A 312 6.04 8.74 19.81
C LYS A 312 6.54 9.70 18.73
N ASN A 313 6.82 9.17 17.54
CA ASN A 313 7.30 9.93 16.38
C ASN A 313 6.70 9.32 15.10
N ALA A 314 6.35 10.18 14.14
CA ALA A 314 5.96 9.76 12.79
C ALA A 314 6.27 10.87 11.78
N ASP A 315 6.88 10.49 10.67
CA ASP A 315 7.14 11.37 9.53
C ASP A 315 5.86 11.68 8.73
N TYR A 316 5.98 12.47 7.66
CA TYR A 316 4.82 12.86 6.84
C TYR A 316 4.11 11.67 6.17
N ALA A 317 4.86 10.69 5.68
CA ALA A 317 4.32 9.52 4.99
C ALA A 317 3.68 8.56 6.00
N GLU A 318 4.36 8.27 7.10
CA GLU A 318 3.89 7.46 8.23
C GLU A 318 2.58 8.03 8.80
N ARG A 319 2.52 9.36 9.00
CA ARG A 319 1.30 10.05 9.48
C ARG A 319 0.08 9.78 8.61
N ARG A 320 0.25 9.72 7.29
CA ARG A 320 -0.86 9.47 6.37
C ARG A 320 -1.40 8.04 6.51
N LEU A 321 -0.51 7.08 6.71
CA LEU A 321 -0.86 5.68 6.92
C LEU A 321 -1.53 5.48 8.28
N LEU A 322 -0.94 6.01 9.36
CA LEU A 322 -1.50 5.94 10.71
C LEU A 322 -2.86 6.63 10.83
N LYS A 323 -3.07 7.76 10.13
CA LYS A 323 -4.39 8.41 10.03
C LYS A 323 -5.43 7.50 9.37
N THR A 324 -5.02 6.71 8.38
CA THR A 324 -5.91 5.76 7.72
C THR A 324 -6.26 4.60 8.67
N LEU A 325 -5.25 4.10 9.39
CA LEU A 325 -5.46 3.07 10.41
C LEU A 325 -6.40 3.53 11.52
N ALA A 326 -6.25 4.75 12.03
CA ALA A 326 -7.14 5.30 13.05
C ALA A 326 -8.61 5.35 12.61
N LYS A 327 -8.87 5.63 11.33
CA LYS A 327 -10.23 5.57 10.76
C LYS A 327 -10.75 4.13 10.68
N ASN A 328 -9.92 3.19 10.24
CA ASN A 328 -10.30 1.78 10.17
C ASN A 328 -10.60 1.23 11.57
N LEU A 329 -9.80 1.62 12.56
CA LEU A 329 -10.01 1.27 13.96
C LEU A 329 -11.33 1.86 14.48
N ALA A 330 -11.67 3.10 14.13
CA ALA A 330 -12.94 3.70 14.50
C ALA A 330 -14.14 2.90 13.95
N PHE A 331 -14.05 2.48 12.68
CA PHE A 331 -15.07 1.62 12.06
C PHE A 331 -15.18 0.27 12.76
N ALA A 332 -14.07 -0.38 13.06
CA ALA A 332 -14.05 -1.68 13.74
C ALA A 332 -14.65 -1.59 15.16
N LEU A 333 -14.28 -0.55 15.92
CA LEU A 333 -14.83 -0.31 17.25
C LEU A 333 -16.33 -0.06 17.22
N LYS A 334 -16.81 0.72 16.25
CA LYS A 334 -18.24 0.95 16.03
C LYS A 334 -18.98 -0.36 15.72
N ALA A 335 -18.42 -1.19 14.83
CA ALA A 335 -19.01 -2.48 14.47
C ALA A 335 -19.13 -3.42 15.68
N VAL A 336 -18.10 -3.48 16.53
CA VAL A 336 -18.14 -4.26 17.78
C VAL A 336 -19.23 -3.72 18.73
N GLU A 337 -19.33 -2.40 18.87
CA GLU A 337 -20.34 -1.78 19.73
C GLU A 337 -21.76 -2.04 19.23
N ASP A 338 -21.99 -1.96 17.92
CA ASP A 338 -23.30 -2.23 17.32
C ASP A 338 -23.71 -3.69 17.46
N GLU A 339 -22.76 -4.62 17.35
CA GLU A 339 -23.02 -6.05 17.58
C GLU A 339 -23.41 -6.31 19.04
N LEU A 340 -22.68 -5.74 20.01
CA LEU A 340 -23.01 -5.88 21.44
C LEU A 340 -24.40 -5.32 21.76
N ARG A 341 -24.76 -4.16 21.19
CA ARG A 341 -26.10 -3.58 21.36
C ARG A 341 -27.18 -4.46 20.75
N ARG A 342 -26.90 -5.07 19.60
CA ARG A 342 -27.82 -6.01 18.92
C ARG A 342 -28.04 -7.25 19.78
N GLU A 343 -26.98 -7.84 20.33
CA GLU A 343 -27.06 -8.99 21.23
C GLU A 343 -27.88 -8.67 22.48
N GLU A 344 -27.64 -7.54 23.13
CA GLU A 344 -28.40 -7.12 24.32
C GLU A 344 -29.89 -6.91 23.99
N PHE A 345 -30.18 -6.27 22.87
CA PHE A 345 -31.56 -6.06 22.41
C PHE A 345 -32.28 -7.39 22.16
N LEU A 346 -31.60 -8.35 21.52
CA LEU A 346 -32.16 -9.70 21.29
C LEU A 346 -32.41 -10.43 22.61
N LYS A 347 -31.50 -10.35 23.59
CA LYS A 347 -31.69 -10.95 24.91
C LYS A 347 -32.96 -10.44 25.59
N ARG A 348 -33.16 -9.11 25.60
CA ARG A 348 -34.37 -8.49 26.15
C ARG A 348 -35.64 -8.88 25.40
N LEU A 349 -35.59 -8.99 24.08
CA LEU A 349 -36.73 -9.46 23.28
C LEU A 349 -37.12 -10.89 23.67
N VAL A 350 -36.14 -11.79 23.83
CA VAL A 350 -36.40 -13.18 24.23
C VAL A 350 -36.99 -13.24 25.64
N GLU A 351 -36.48 -12.46 26.59
CA GLU A 351 -37.04 -12.40 27.95
C GLU A 351 -38.49 -11.91 27.94
N ASN A 352 -38.79 -10.82 27.23
CA ASN A 352 -40.15 -10.32 27.09
C ASN A 352 -41.09 -11.35 26.45
N THR A 353 -40.58 -12.11 25.48
CA THR A 353 -41.33 -13.17 24.79
C THR A 353 -41.73 -14.28 25.76
N LYS A 354 -40.83 -14.70 26.66
CA LYS A 354 -41.11 -15.69 27.71
C LYS A 354 -42.17 -15.19 28.69
N VAL A 355 -42.07 -13.92 29.10
CA VAL A 355 -43.06 -13.29 30.02
C VAL A 355 -44.44 -13.27 29.39
N ILE A 356 -44.55 -12.93 28.09
CA ILE A 356 -45.84 -12.91 27.39
C ILE A 356 -46.46 -14.30 27.32
N ALA A 357 -45.69 -15.33 26.95
CA ALA A 357 -46.20 -16.71 26.90
C ALA A 357 -46.74 -17.17 28.27
N TYR A 358 -45.98 -16.88 29.33
CA TYR A 358 -46.42 -17.16 30.70
C TYR A 358 -47.71 -16.42 31.10
N LEU A 359 -47.84 -15.15 30.71
CA LEU A 359 -49.05 -14.36 30.97
C LEU A 359 -50.25 -14.90 30.19
N VAL A 360 -50.07 -15.28 28.91
CA VAL A 360 -51.13 -15.87 28.08
C VAL A 360 -51.69 -17.13 28.73
N ASP A 361 -50.84 -18.04 29.18
CA ASP A 361 -51.26 -19.27 29.85
C ASP A 361 -51.98 -18.97 31.17
N ARG A 362 -51.46 -18.02 31.96
CA ARG A 362 -52.09 -17.59 33.21
C ARG A 362 -53.43 -16.88 33.04
N ILE A 363 -53.71 -16.30 31.88
CA ILE A 363 -55.01 -15.69 31.57
C ILE A 363 -55.99 -16.77 31.04
N ARG A 364 -55.51 -17.71 30.23
CA ARG A 364 -56.34 -18.77 29.62
C ARG A 364 -57.03 -19.66 30.69
N ASN A 365 -56.34 -19.98 31.77
CA ASN A 365 -56.86 -20.84 32.83
C ASN A 365 -58.07 -20.21 33.57
N PRO A 366 -57.99 -18.99 34.12
CA PRO A 366 -59.14 -18.28 34.70
C PRO A 366 -60.30 -18.09 33.72
N LEU A 367 -60.03 -17.75 32.45
CA LEU A 367 -61.10 -17.61 31.45
C LEU A 367 -61.85 -18.92 31.21
N THR A 368 -61.13 -20.03 31.18
CA THR A 368 -61.72 -21.37 31.06
C THR A 368 -62.61 -21.68 32.28
N ALA A 369 -62.16 -21.33 33.48
CA ALA A 369 -62.94 -21.50 34.70
C ALA A 369 -64.19 -20.58 34.72
N ILE A 370 -64.05 -19.30 34.35
CA ILE A 370 -65.15 -18.33 34.27
C ILE A 370 -66.23 -18.83 33.30
N ARG A 371 -65.82 -19.36 32.13
CA ARG A 371 -66.74 -19.95 31.16
C ARG A 371 -67.48 -21.15 31.74
N ALA A 372 -66.77 -22.10 32.36
CA ALA A 372 -67.38 -23.27 32.98
C ALA A 372 -68.37 -22.89 34.08
N PHE A 373 -68.01 -21.93 34.95
CA PHE A 373 -68.92 -21.43 35.99
C PHE A 373 -70.13 -20.72 35.41
N ALA A 374 -69.97 -19.92 34.35
CA ALA A 374 -71.10 -19.26 33.69
C ALA A 374 -72.07 -20.29 33.06
N GLU A 375 -71.54 -21.36 32.49
CA GLU A 375 -72.34 -22.43 31.89
C GLU A 375 -73.12 -23.26 32.93
N VAL A 376 -72.53 -23.52 34.10
CA VAL A 376 -73.10 -24.40 35.14
C VAL A 376 -73.94 -23.65 36.18
N MET A 377 -73.50 -22.46 36.61
CA MET A 377 -74.03 -21.80 37.82
C MET A 377 -75.04 -20.69 37.52
N ILE A 378 -75.16 -20.24 36.25
CA ILE A 378 -76.04 -19.12 35.87
C ILE A 378 -77.27 -19.63 35.13
N SER A 379 -78.43 -19.49 35.75
CA SER A 379 -79.73 -19.92 35.20
C SER A 379 -80.33 -18.94 34.20
N ASP A 380 -79.94 -17.66 34.23
CA ASP A 380 -80.40 -16.64 33.28
C ASP A 380 -79.60 -16.74 31.98
N ASP A 381 -80.26 -17.20 30.92
CA ASP A 381 -79.70 -17.37 29.58
C ASP A 381 -79.07 -16.09 29.03
N LYS A 382 -79.68 -14.92 29.24
CA LYS A 382 -79.15 -13.65 28.72
C LYS A 382 -77.87 -13.23 29.44
N VAL A 383 -77.80 -13.45 30.74
CA VAL A 383 -76.59 -13.11 31.53
C VAL A 383 -75.45 -14.07 31.18
N ARG A 384 -75.76 -15.37 31.11
CA ARG A 384 -74.82 -16.41 30.68
C ARG A 384 -74.23 -16.10 29.31
N GLU A 385 -75.08 -15.80 28.33
CA GLU A 385 -74.64 -15.51 26.95
C GLU A 385 -73.73 -14.28 26.89
N ARG A 386 -74.05 -13.20 27.63
CA ARG A 386 -73.19 -12.01 27.71
C ARG A 386 -71.81 -12.30 28.29
N ILE A 387 -71.73 -13.11 29.35
CA ILE A 387 -70.45 -13.50 29.96
C ILE A 387 -69.64 -14.35 28.99
N THR A 388 -70.26 -15.34 28.36
CA THR A 388 -69.59 -16.20 27.36
C THR A 388 -69.07 -15.39 26.18
N GLN A 389 -69.85 -14.42 25.67
CA GLN A 389 -69.41 -13.50 24.61
C GLN A 389 -68.18 -12.68 25.01
N GLN A 390 -68.09 -12.19 26.26
CA GLN A 390 -66.90 -11.48 26.71
C GLN A 390 -65.70 -12.41 26.86
N VAL A 391 -65.88 -13.62 27.38
CA VAL A 391 -64.80 -14.61 27.46
C VAL A 391 -64.29 -14.95 26.06
N ASP A 392 -65.16 -15.23 25.11
CA ASP A 392 -64.79 -15.53 23.73
C ASP A 392 -64.08 -14.34 23.06
N ARG A 393 -64.51 -13.11 23.35
CA ARG A 393 -63.82 -11.89 22.90
C ARG A 393 -62.39 -11.82 23.44
N ILE A 394 -62.17 -12.09 24.72
CA ILE A 394 -60.83 -12.08 25.32
C ILE A 394 -59.99 -13.23 24.75
N VAL A 395 -60.56 -14.42 24.59
CA VAL A 395 -59.88 -15.57 23.95
C VAL A 395 -59.48 -15.25 22.50
N GLY A 396 -60.33 -14.54 21.75
CA GLY A 396 -60.02 -14.06 20.40
C GLY A 396 -58.83 -13.09 20.39
N ILE A 397 -58.77 -12.16 21.34
CA ILE A 397 -57.62 -11.24 21.52
C ILE A 397 -56.33 -12.04 21.80
N ILE A 398 -56.40 -13.03 22.69
CA ILE A 398 -55.25 -13.89 23.03
C ILE A 398 -54.77 -14.68 21.81
N LYS A 399 -55.69 -15.28 21.04
CA LYS A 399 -55.33 -16.01 19.80
C LYS A 399 -54.64 -15.10 18.77
N ASN A 400 -55.08 -13.85 18.64
CA ASN A 400 -54.43 -12.88 17.78
C ASN A 400 -53.01 -12.54 18.28
N LEU A 401 -52.83 -12.44 19.60
CA LEU A 401 -51.52 -12.28 20.24
C LEU A 401 -50.59 -13.48 19.92
N ASP A 402 -51.06 -14.71 20.10
CA ASP A 402 -50.33 -15.95 19.81
C ASP A 402 -49.91 -16.04 18.32
N SER A 403 -50.80 -15.65 17.40
CA SER A 403 -50.49 -15.66 15.96
C SER A 403 -49.47 -14.59 15.54
N SER A 404 -49.50 -13.42 16.18
CA SER A 404 -48.51 -12.35 15.97
C SER A 404 -47.17 -12.72 16.61
N TRP A 405 -47.23 -13.51 17.68
CA TRP A 405 -46.08 -14.05 18.39
C TRP A 405 -45.35 -15.14 17.58
N ALA A 406 -46.06 -16.09 16.96
CA ALA A 406 -45.46 -17.11 16.12
C ALA A 406 -44.63 -16.51 14.95
N LYS A 407 -45.07 -15.37 14.40
CA LYS A 407 -44.31 -14.62 13.38
C LYS A 407 -43.05 -13.98 13.96
N SER A 408 -43.11 -13.48 15.19
CA SER A 408 -41.95 -12.90 15.89
C SER A 408 -40.94 -13.98 16.26
N GLU A 409 -41.41 -15.15 16.66
CA GLU A 409 -40.58 -16.32 16.97
C GLU A 409 -39.83 -16.84 15.73
N GLU A 410 -40.46 -16.84 14.55
CA GLU A 410 -39.79 -17.22 13.30
C GLU A 410 -38.62 -16.27 12.94
N ILE A 411 -38.75 -14.99 13.26
CA ILE A 411 -37.69 -13.98 13.03
C ILE A 411 -36.56 -14.17 14.04
N VAL A 412 -36.90 -14.45 15.31
CA VAL A 412 -35.93 -14.68 16.38
C VAL A 412 -35.21 -16.01 16.21
N GLY A 413 -35.89 -17.08 15.80
CA GLY A 413 -35.31 -18.43 15.61
C GLY A 413 -34.38 -18.56 14.41
N LYS A 414 -34.36 -17.59 13.49
CA LYS A 414 -33.34 -17.48 12.41
C LYS A 414 -32.04 -16.84 12.89
N VAL A 415 -32.06 -16.23 14.06
CA VAL A 415 -30.85 -15.77 14.76
C VAL A 415 -30.45 -16.91 15.69
N ASP A 416 -29.17 -17.30 15.70
CA ASP A 416 -28.69 -18.39 16.56
C ASP A 416 -28.67 -17.94 18.03
N VAL A 417 -29.86 -17.84 18.65
CA VAL A 417 -30.04 -17.42 20.05
C VAL A 417 -29.64 -18.55 21.02
N ALA A 418 -29.45 -19.76 20.51
CA ALA A 418 -28.97 -20.90 21.30
C ALA A 418 -27.60 -20.64 21.92
N ASP A 419 -26.70 -19.88 21.28
CA ASP A 419 -25.41 -19.56 21.90
C ASP A 419 -25.49 -18.42 22.93
N LEU A 420 -26.44 -17.47 22.76
CA LEU A 420 -26.62 -16.30 23.63
C LEU A 420 -27.28 -16.62 24.98
N LEU A 421 -28.04 -17.71 25.06
CA LEU A 421 -28.75 -18.10 26.29
C LEU A 421 -27.94 -19.05 27.19
N TYR A 422 -26.93 -19.73 26.64
CA TYR A 422 -26.16 -20.75 27.37
C TYR A 422 -24.79 -20.28 27.87
N SER A 423 -24.36 -19.05 27.55
CA SER A 423 -23.11 -18.48 28.08
C SER A 423 -23.20 -17.97 29.52
N ASP A 424 -24.42 -17.76 30.06
CA ASP A 424 -24.64 -17.25 31.42
C ASP A 424 -25.02 -18.33 32.45
N SER A 425 -25.24 -19.59 32.03
CA SER A 425 -25.45 -20.69 32.99
C SER A 425 -24.10 -21.26 33.45
N GLY A 426 -23.33 -20.43 34.13
CA GLY A 426 -22.34 -20.88 35.11
C GLY A 426 -23.05 -21.50 36.32
N PHE A 427 -23.71 -22.64 36.11
CA PHE A 427 -24.03 -23.55 37.20
C PHE A 427 -22.82 -24.48 37.37
N GLN A 428 -21.93 -24.08 38.27
CA GLN A 428 -21.02 -25.01 38.92
C GLN A 428 -21.88 -26.05 39.66
N ASN A 429 -21.68 -27.32 39.32
CA ASN A 429 -21.83 -28.42 40.27
C ASN A 429 -20.54 -28.57 41.06
#